data_AF-A0A3D1I065-F1
#
_entry.id   AF-A0A3D1I065-F1
#
_cell.length_a   1.000
_cell.length_b   1.000
_cell.length_c   1.000
_cell.angle_alpha   90.00
_cell.angle_beta   90.00
_cell.angle_gamma   90.00
#
_symmetry.space_group_name_H-M   'P 1'
#
loop_
_entity.id
_entity.type
_entity.pdbx_description
1 polymer ?
#
loop_
_entity_poly.entity_id
_entity_poly.type
_entity_poly.pdbx_seq_one_letter_code
_entity_poly.pdbx_strand_id
1 'polypeptide(L)'
;MKYDFDYLGTKELFDDCLKACWKFRSGSYLEDCYLPEFKESSLAEAERLNVLLPLIKWEVDNDDLSEAMSDELYLYYEDLLKGRLDGILDEEEAPIIIKDLTESYIKAFGKDTLDEEDQ
;
A
#
# COMPACT_ATOMS: atom_id res chain seq x y z
N MET A 1 18.79 12.66 -6.49
CA MET A 1 18.84 11.64 -5.42
C MET A 1 17.79 10.63 -5.83
N LYS A 2 18.20 9.42 -6.21
CA LYS A 2 17.24 8.33 -6.42
C LYS A 2 16.93 7.84 -5.00
N TYR A 3 15.71 8.04 -4.55
CA TYR A 3 15.31 7.51 -3.26
C TYR A 3 15.19 6.00 -3.44
N ASP A 4 15.88 5.22 -2.61
CA ASP A 4 15.67 3.79 -2.52
C ASP A 4 14.60 3.62 -1.43
N PHE A 5 13.34 3.56 -1.84
CA PHE A 5 12.21 3.44 -0.92
C PHE A 5 11.89 1.95 -0.75
N ASP A 6 12.66 1.29 0.11
CA ASP A 6 12.33 -0.05 0.58
C ASP A 6 11.06 -0.01 1.46
N TYR A 7 10.39 -1.15 1.59
CA TYR A 7 9.10 -1.26 2.26
C TYR A 7 9.20 -0.98 3.76
N LEU A 8 10.27 -1.43 4.40
CA LEU A 8 10.47 -1.15 5.83
C LEU A 8 10.73 0.33 6.08
N GLY A 9 11.50 1.00 5.21
CA GLY A 9 11.77 2.43 5.29
C GLY A 9 10.53 3.27 5.06
N THR A 10 9.68 2.95 4.07
CA THR A 10 8.40 3.65 3.87
C THR A 10 7.44 3.42 5.03
N LYS A 11 7.45 2.23 5.63
CA LYS A 11 6.67 1.94 6.84
C LYS A 11 7.12 2.77 8.04
N GLU A 12 8.43 2.93 8.23
CA GLU A 12 8.97 3.82 9.28
C GLU A 12 8.57 5.29 9.05
N LEU A 13 8.66 5.77 7.80
CA LEU A 13 8.21 7.11 7.42
C LEU A 13 6.71 7.31 7.69
N PHE A 14 5.90 6.31 7.34
CA PHE A 14 4.46 6.34 7.60
C PHE A 14 4.15 6.34 9.11
N ASP A 15 4.86 5.55 9.91
CA ASP A 15 4.72 5.54 11.37
C ASP A 15 5.07 6.91 11.99
N ASP A 16 6.06 7.60 11.44
CA ASP A 16 6.41 8.96 11.87
C ASP A 16 5.36 9.99 11.44
N CYS A 17 4.80 9.86 10.23
CA CYS A 17 3.63 10.64 9.81
C CYS A 17 2.44 10.44 10.76
N LEU A 18 2.12 9.19 11.12
CA LEU A 18 1.04 8.86 12.07
C LEU A 18 1.25 9.51 13.44
N LYS A 19 2.49 9.53 13.95
CA LYS A 19 2.83 10.18 15.22
C LYS A 19 2.66 11.70 15.13
N ALA A 20 3.08 12.30 14.02
CA ALA A 20 2.91 13.73 13.78
C ALA A 20 1.42 14.13 13.66
N CYS A 21 0.61 13.27 13.04
CA CYS A 21 -0.81 13.48 12.75
C CYS A 21 -1.76 13.10 13.89
N TRP A 22 -1.27 12.92 15.13
CA TRP A 22 -1.98 12.32 16.27
C TRP A 22 -3.40 12.84 16.57
N LYS A 23 -3.76 14.06 16.12
CA LYS A 23 -5.07 14.68 16.35
C LYS A 23 -6.14 14.30 15.33
N PHE A 24 -5.77 13.90 14.12
CA PHE A 24 -6.69 13.68 13.00
C PHE A 24 -6.24 12.41 12.28
N ARG A 25 -6.78 11.27 12.73
CA ARG A 25 -6.49 9.94 12.17
C ARG A 25 -7.65 9.53 11.27
N SER A 26 -7.77 10.17 10.12
CA SER A 26 -8.60 9.67 9.01
C SER A 26 -7.68 9.33 7.83
N GLY A 27 -8.06 8.34 7.03
CA GLY A 27 -7.34 7.88 5.83
C GLY A 27 -7.07 9.05 4.90
N SER A 28 -8.12 9.77 4.51
CA SER A 28 -8.02 11.00 3.71
C SER A 28 -7.03 12.05 4.24
N TYR A 29 -6.93 12.22 5.57
CA TYR A 29 -5.97 13.19 6.14
C TYR A 29 -4.53 12.65 6.09
N LEU A 30 -4.36 11.34 6.28
CA LEU A 30 -3.06 10.69 6.18
C LEU A 30 -2.59 10.62 4.73
N GLU A 31 -3.47 10.39 3.76
CA GLU A 31 -3.21 10.57 2.33
C GLU A 31 -2.60 11.96 2.07
N ASP A 32 -3.28 13.01 2.52
CA ASP A 32 -2.85 14.42 2.34
C ASP A 32 -1.55 14.77 3.08
N CYS A 33 -1.19 14.04 4.13
CA CYS A 33 0.06 14.28 4.88
C CYS A 33 1.23 13.48 4.34
N TYR A 34 1.00 12.23 3.97
CA TYR A 34 2.06 11.26 3.67
C TYR A 34 2.40 11.21 2.18
N LEU A 35 1.41 11.15 1.29
CA LEU A 35 1.65 10.98 -0.15
C LEU A 35 2.42 12.15 -0.79
N PRO A 36 2.20 13.43 -0.40
CA PRO A 36 2.97 14.54 -0.96
C PRO A 36 4.48 14.51 -0.69
N GLU A 37 4.96 13.68 0.25
CA GLU A 37 6.40 13.49 0.46
C GLU A 37 7.07 12.75 -0.70
N PHE A 38 6.29 12.04 -1.52
CA PHE A 38 6.77 11.22 -2.61
C PHE A 38 6.45 11.84 -3.96
N LYS A 39 7.45 11.90 -4.85
CA LYS A 39 7.22 12.28 -6.23
C LYS A 39 6.81 11.05 -7.03
N GLU A 40 5.51 10.73 -7.03
CA GLU A 40 4.93 9.54 -7.67
C GLU A 40 5.43 9.33 -9.11
N SER A 41 5.44 10.38 -9.93
CA SER A 41 5.94 10.34 -11.33
C SER A 41 7.41 9.89 -11.50
N SER A 42 8.16 9.74 -10.42
CA SER A 42 9.55 9.27 -10.43
C SER A 42 9.75 7.91 -9.79
N LEU A 43 8.69 7.30 -9.24
CA LEU A 43 8.75 5.99 -8.61
C LEU A 43 8.63 4.88 -9.66
N ALA A 44 9.41 3.82 -9.48
CA ALA A 44 9.13 2.53 -10.08
C ALA A 44 7.91 1.87 -9.41
N GLU A 45 7.31 0.88 -10.06
CA GLU A 45 6.09 0.23 -9.56
C GLU A 45 6.28 -0.39 -8.16
N ALA A 46 7.42 -1.04 -7.92
CA ALA A 46 7.75 -1.59 -6.60
C ALA A 46 7.91 -0.50 -5.53
N GLU A 47 8.54 0.63 -5.88
CA GLU A 47 8.69 1.76 -4.96
C GLU A 47 7.31 2.39 -4.65
N ARG A 48 6.41 2.45 -5.64
CA ARG A 48 5.03 2.94 -5.47
C ARG A 48 4.24 2.03 -4.55
N LEU A 49 4.31 0.71 -4.73
CA LEU A 49 3.70 -0.25 -3.80
C LEU A 49 4.27 -0.11 -2.38
N ASN A 50 5.59 0.03 -2.24
CA ASN A 50 6.22 0.22 -0.94
C ASN A 50 5.70 1.47 -0.23
N VAL A 51 5.46 2.55 -0.97
CA VAL A 51 4.88 3.79 -0.43
C VAL A 51 3.43 3.60 -0.03
N LEU A 52 2.59 3.02 -0.91
CA LEU A 52 1.14 2.96 -0.70
C LEU A 52 0.71 1.92 0.33
N LEU A 53 1.38 0.77 0.40
CA LEU A 53 0.93 -0.37 1.21
C LEU A 53 0.84 -0.08 2.72
N PRO A 54 1.77 0.66 3.38
CA PRO A 54 1.62 1.03 4.78
C PRO A 54 0.37 1.86 5.06
N LEU A 55 0.04 2.80 4.15
CA LEU A 55 -1.15 3.64 4.24
C LEU A 55 -2.42 2.79 4.03
N ILE A 56 -2.48 2.02 2.95
CA ILE A 56 -3.60 1.11 2.65
C ILE A 56 -3.87 0.18 3.86
N LYS A 57 -2.82 -0.46 4.39
CA LYS A 57 -2.95 -1.36 5.54
C LYS A 57 -3.57 -0.64 6.74
N TRP A 58 -3.13 0.59 7.01
CA TRP A 58 -3.68 1.39 8.10
C TRP A 58 -5.14 1.74 7.87
N GLU A 59 -5.52 2.16 6.66
CA GLU A 59 -6.91 2.51 6.36
C GLU A 59 -7.85 1.31 6.45
N VAL A 60 -7.44 0.17 5.90
CA VAL A 60 -8.13 -1.12 6.07
C VAL A 60 -8.24 -1.48 7.54
N ASP A 61 -7.18 -1.27 8.32
CA ASP A 61 -7.17 -1.59 9.74
C ASP A 61 -8.12 -0.73 10.58
N ASN A 62 -8.48 0.45 10.08
CA ASN A 62 -9.33 1.43 10.76
C ASN A 62 -10.74 1.57 10.14
N ASP A 63 -11.11 0.71 9.19
CA ASP A 63 -12.42 0.78 8.48
C ASP A 63 -12.62 2.13 7.78
N ASP A 64 -11.54 2.68 7.21
CA ASP A 64 -11.49 4.02 6.61
C ASP A 64 -10.76 4.01 5.25
N LEU A 65 -10.85 2.88 4.54
CA LEU A 65 -10.26 2.70 3.21
C LEU A 65 -10.93 3.64 2.21
N SER A 66 -10.12 4.52 1.61
CA SER A 66 -10.62 5.42 0.57
C SER A 66 -10.86 4.69 -0.75
N GLU A 67 -11.69 5.27 -1.61
CA GLU A 67 -11.99 4.72 -2.95
C GLU A 67 -10.70 4.57 -3.78
N ALA A 68 -9.83 5.58 -3.75
CA ALA A 68 -8.55 5.53 -4.46
C ALA A 68 -7.63 4.43 -3.92
N MET A 69 -7.50 4.29 -2.60
CA MET A 69 -6.68 3.25 -1.99
C MET A 69 -7.29 1.84 -2.18
N SER A 70 -8.61 1.73 -2.25
CA SER A 70 -9.32 0.50 -2.60
C SER A 70 -8.98 0.04 -4.02
N ASP A 71 -9.01 0.94 -5.00
CA ASP A 71 -8.68 0.64 -6.40
C ASP A 71 -7.22 0.17 -6.52
N GLU A 72 -6.29 0.87 -5.86
CA GLU A 72 -4.87 0.47 -5.83
C GLU A 72 -4.68 -0.90 -5.18
N LEU A 73 -5.31 -1.16 -4.03
CA LEU A 73 -5.26 -2.45 -3.34
C LEU A 73 -5.77 -3.59 -4.24
N TYR A 74 -6.85 -3.35 -4.97
CA TYR A 74 -7.39 -4.33 -5.91
C TYR A 74 -6.41 -4.61 -7.05
N LEU A 75 -5.85 -3.57 -7.67
CA LEU A 75 -4.90 -3.70 -8.78
C LEU A 75 -3.61 -4.41 -8.36
N TYR A 76 -3.02 -4.06 -7.21
CA TYR A 76 -1.82 -4.71 -6.72
C TYR A 76 -2.05 -6.17 -6.33
N TYR A 77 -3.22 -6.49 -5.77
CA TYR A 77 -3.57 -7.88 -5.49
C TYR A 77 -3.81 -8.67 -6.79
N GLU A 78 -4.39 -8.05 -7.83
CA GLU A 78 -4.46 -8.65 -9.17
C GLU A 78 -3.06 -8.92 -9.74
N ASP A 79 -2.14 -7.96 -9.61
CA ASP A 79 -0.74 -8.11 -10.03
C ASP A 79 -0.05 -9.26 -9.30
N LEU A 80 -0.30 -9.40 -8.00
CA LEU A 80 0.20 -10.52 -7.19
C LEU A 80 -0.29 -11.85 -7.75
N LEU A 81 -1.60 -12.01 -7.99
CA LEU A 81 -2.18 -13.24 -8.49
C LEU A 81 -1.71 -13.60 -9.91
N LYS A 82 -1.42 -12.59 -10.74
CA LYS A 82 -0.92 -12.78 -12.10
C LYS A 82 0.61 -12.92 -12.17
N GLY A 83 1.32 -12.90 -11.03
CA GLY A 83 2.78 -12.99 -10.95
C GLY A 83 3.49 -11.77 -11.55
N ARG A 84 2.81 -10.62 -11.65
CA ARG A 84 3.39 -9.37 -12.19
C ARG A 84 4.30 -8.68 -11.17
N LEU A 85 4.20 -9.05 -9.89
CA LEU A 85 5.11 -8.59 -8.84
C LEU A 85 6.41 -9.43 -8.79
N ASP A 86 6.48 -10.55 -9.52
CA ASP A 86 7.65 -11.43 -9.50
C ASP A 86 8.88 -10.74 -10.11
N GLY A 87 9.95 -10.63 -9.33
CA GLY A 87 11.22 -10.05 -9.76
C GLY A 87 11.25 -8.52 -9.82
N ILE A 88 10.18 -7.83 -9.40
CA ILE A 88 10.21 -6.37 -9.17
C ILE A 88 10.30 -6.00 -7.69
N LEU A 89 9.80 -6.86 -6.80
CA LEU A 89 9.95 -6.68 -5.36
C LEU A 89 11.37 -7.00 -4.92
N ASP A 90 11.83 -6.32 -3.87
CA ASP A 90 13.07 -6.68 -3.20
C ASP A 90 12.96 -8.11 -2.63
N GLU A 91 13.96 -8.96 -2.87
CA GLU A 91 13.91 -10.37 -2.49
C GLU A 91 13.84 -10.58 -0.97
N GLU A 92 14.44 -9.69 -0.17
CA GLU A 92 14.45 -9.76 1.29
C GLU A 92 13.10 -9.32 1.88
N GLU A 93 12.44 -8.35 1.25
CA GLU A 93 11.17 -7.78 1.73
C GLU A 93 9.92 -8.37 1.05
N ALA A 94 10.04 -9.05 -0.09
CA ALA A 94 8.90 -9.65 -0.80
C ALA A 94 7.99 -10.49 0.12
N PRO A 95 8.51 -11.32 1.05
CA PRO A 95 7.64 -12.09 1.95
C PRO A 95 6.75 -11.22 2.84
N ILE A 96 7.23 -10.07 3.32
CA ILE A 96 6.44 -9.19 4.18
C ILE A 96 5.48 -8.32 3.36
N ILE A 97 5.90 -7.87 2.18
CA ILE A 97 5.05 -7.11 1.24
C ILE A 97 3.86 -7.96 0.81
N ILE A 98 4.10 -9.19 0.34
CA ILE A 98 3.06 -10.12 -0.11
C ILE A 98 2.08 -10.42 1.04
N LYS A 99 2.62 -10.64 2.25
CA LYS A 99 1.79 -10.88 3.44
C LYS A 99 0.89 -9.68 3.74
N ASP A 100 1.46 -8.48 3.85
CA ASP A 100 0.69 -7.28 4.20
C ASP A 100 -0.34 -6.92 3.13
N LEU A 101 0.00 -7.10 1.84
CA LEU A 101 -0.91 -6.91 0.72
C LEU A 101 -2.09 -7.89 0.77
N THR A 102 -1.81 -9.18 0.97
CA THR A 102 -2.82 -10.24 1.04
C THR A 102 -3.74 -10.05 2.25
N GLU A 103 -3.19 -9.80 3.43
CA GLU A 103 -3.97 -9.55 4.65
C GLU A 103 -4.89 -8.32 4.49
N SER A 104 -4.39 -7.25 3.87
CA SER A 104 -5.17 -6.04 3.62
C SER A 104 -6.31 -6.31 2.64
N TYR A 105 -6.03 -7.02 1.53
CA TYR A 105 -7.05 -7.40 0.55
C TYR A 105 -8.16 -8.25 1.17
N ILE A 106 -7.79 -9.32 1.88
CA ILE A 106 -8.77 -10.22 2.52
C ILE A 106 -9.62 -9.47 3.53
N LYS A 107 -9.03 -8.55 4.30
CA LYS A 107 -9.76 -7.77 5.30
C LYS A 107 -10.70 -6.75 4.67
N ALA A 108 -10.30 -6.10 3.57
CA ALA A 108 -11.12 -5.13 2.86
C ALA A 108 -12.30 -5.79 2.10
N PHE A 109 -12.05 -6.92 1.43
CA PHE A 109 -13.02 -7.51 0.48
C PHE A 109 -13.61 -8.85 0.94
N GLY A 110 -13.14 -9.42 2.06
CA GLY A 110 -13.71 -10.61 2.67
C GLY A 110 -13.36 -11.95 1.99
N LYS A 111 -12.35 -11.97 1.10
CA LYS A 111 -12.00 -13.14 0.27
C LYS A 111 -10.55 -13.10 -0.19
N ASP A 112 -10.01 -14.27 -0.54
CA ASP A 112 -8.65 -14.48 -1.04
C ASP A 112 -8.65 -14.80 -2.55
N THR A 113 -9.60 -14.20 -3.26
CA THR A 113 -9.76 -14.29 -4.72
C THR A 113 -10.38 -13.00 -5.24
N LEU A 114 -10.04 -12.58 -6.45
CA LEU A 114 -10.81 -11.54 -7.13
C LEU A 114 -12.24 -12.03 -7.36
N ASP A 115 -13.23 -11.16 -7.19
CA ASP A 115 -14.55 -11.47 -7.70
C ASP A 115 -14.45 -11.45 -9.21
N GLU A 116 -15.09 -12.41 -9.86
CA GLU A 116 -15.43 -12.27 -11.27
C GLU A 116 -16.47 -11.13 -11.38
N GLU A 117 -16.07 -9.88 -11.17
CA GLU A 117 -16.95 -8.76 -11.47
C GLU A 117 -17.01 -8.62 -12.99
N ASP A 118 -18.13 -9.15 -13.50
CA ASP A 118 -18.75 -9.06 -14.82
C ASP A 118 -18.04 -8.17 -15.85
N GLN A 119 -17.57 -8.83 -16.91
CA GLN A 119 -17.06 -8.27 -18.18
C GLN A 119 -17.94 -7.18 -18.80
#